data_AF-A0A1C7LZB0-F1
#
_entry.id   AF-A0A1C7LZB0-F1
#
_cell.length_a   1.000
_cell.length_b   1.000
_cell.length_c   1.000
_cell.angle_alpha   90.00
_cell.angle_beta   90.00
_cell.angle_gamma   90.00
#
_symmetry.space_group_name_H-M   'P 1'
#
loop_
_entity.id
_entity.type
_entity.pdbx_description
1 polymer ?
#
loop_
_entity_poly.entity_id
_entity_poly.type
_entity_poly.pdbx_seq_one_letter_code
_entity_poly.pdbx_strand_id
1 'polypeptide(L)'
;MMSVDCICGEFILVIDKSLAALPRRKTDGAIAIRSQDSEHGKARVFKLNATPKEPILVERQGGHERQYRFHCPRCTLPVAYQSTPPPVKSGPFLYIFKGALSQVQGQVPQMHSKMRISR
;
A
#
# COMPACT_ATOMS: atom_id res chain seq x y z
N MET A 1 4.71 5.09 -17.06
CA MET A 1 4.71 4.35 -15.78
C MET A 1 5.37 5.21 -14.72
N MET A 2 4.81 5.29 -13.52
CA MET A 2 5.34 6.08 -12.40
C MET A 2 5.90 5.14 -11.33
N SER A 3 7.03 5.52 -10.73
CA SER A 3 7.58 4.87 -9.55
C SER A 3 7.14 5.60 -8.29
N VAL A 4 6.88 4.83 -7.24
CA VAL A 4 6.63 5.35 -5.89
C VAL A 4 7.48 4.60 -4.88
N ASP A 5 7.99 5.36 -3.93
CA ASP A 5 8.97 4.90 -2.97
C ASP A 5 8.35 4.82 -1.58
N CYS A 6 8.83 3.89 -0.76
CA CYS A 6 8.57 3.90 0.66
C CYS A 6 9.08 5.22 1.27
N ILE A 7 8.52 5.64 2.40
CA ILE A 7 8.99 6.81 3.15
C ILE A 7 10.48 6.74 3.53
N CYS A 8 11.08 5.54 3.59
CA CYS A 8 12.51 5.43 3.81
C CYS A 8 13.33 5.81 2.56
N GLY A 9 12.73 5.79 1.36
CA GLY A 9 13.38 5.94 0.05
C GLY A 9 13.64 4.62 -0.69
N GLU A 10 13.02 3.51 -0.25
CA GLU A 10 13.13 2.22 -0.94
C GLU A 10 12.11 2.17 -2.07
N PHE A 11 12.50 1.65 -3.23
CA PHE A 11 11.59 1.53 -4.36
C PHE A 11 10.55 0.43 -4.14
N ILE A 12 9.26 0.76 -4.16
CA ILE A 12 8.19 -0.20 -3.81
C ILE A 12 7.26 -0.53 -4.97
N LEU A 13 6.79 0.44 -5.74
CA LEU A 13 5.71 0.19 -6.71
C LEU A 13 5.95 0.96 -8.00
N VAL A 14 5.80 0.25 -9.11
CA VAL A 14 5.67 0.85 -10.45
C VAL A 14 4.25 0.65 -10.92
N ILE A 15 3.58 1.71 -11.37
CA ILE A 15 2.19 1.65 -11.82
C ILE A 15 1.94 2.57 -13.04
N ASP A 16 0.98 2.20 -13.87
CA ASP A 16 0.55 2.93 -15.07
C ASP A 16 -0.24 4.23 -14.79
N LYS A 17 -0.60 4.51 -13.52
CA LYS A 17 -1.41 5.65 -13.11
C LYS A 17 -0.92 6.25 -11.80
N SER A 18 -1.03 7.57 -11.67
CA SER A 18 -0.79 8.27 -10.41
C SER A 18 -1.67 7.72 -9.27
N LEU A 19 -1.07 7.51 -8.10
CA LEU A 19 -1.77 7.05 -6.90
C LEU A 19 -2.89 8.01 -6.47
N ALA A 20 -2.72 9.32 -6.71
CA ALA A 20 -3.73 10.34 -6.38
C ALA A 20 -5.02 10.19 -7.20
N ALA A 21 -4.96 9.57 -8.38
CA ALA A 21 -6.10 9.37 -9.26
C ALA A 21 -6.83 8.03 -9.03
N LEU A 22 -6.35 7.21 -8.10
CA LEU A 22 -6.95 5.92 -7.77
C LEU A 22 -7.97 6.06 -6.63
N PRO A 23 -9.03 5.24 -6.62
CA PRO A 23 -10.04 5.27 -5.58
C PRO A 23 -9.43 4.92 -4.22
N ARG A 24 -9.99 5.54 -3.17
CA ARG A 24 -9.62 5.27 -1.77
C ARG A 24 -10.74 4.50 -1.09
N ARG A 25 -10.36 3.50 -0.31
CA ARG A 25 -11.30 2.72 0.50
C ARG A 25 -11.81 3.57 1.66
N LYS A 26 -13.12 3.55 1.89
CA LYS A 26 -13.77 4.33 2.97
C LYS A 26 -13.37 3.85 4.37
N THR A 27 -13.05 2.56 4.54
CA THR A 27 -12.80 1.92 5.82
C THR A 27 -11.49 2.36 6.50
N ASP A 28 -10.43 2.61 5.73
CA ASP A 28 -9.08 2.91 6.24
C ASP A 28 -8.30 3.92 5.39
N GLY A 29 -8.91 4.44 4.33
CA GLY A 29 -8.27 5.40 3.42
C GLY A 29 -7.18 4.80 2.53
N ALA A 30 -7.04 3.46 2.51
CA ALA A 30 -6.09 2.78 1.64
C ALA A 30 -6.41 3.03 0.16
N ILE A 31 -5.38 3.15 -0.67
CA ILE A 31 -5.55 3.33 -2.11
C ILE A 31 -5.81 1.95 -2.74
N ALA A 32 -6.89 1.80 -3.48
CA ALA A 32 -7.27 0.53 -4.09
C ALA A 32 -6.77 0.43 -5.53
N ILE A 33 -5.85 -0.50 -5.78
CA ILE A 33 -5.33 -0.84 -7.10
C ILE A 33 -6.08 -2.09 -7.60
N ARG A 34 -6.88 -1.93 -8.66
CA ARG A 34 -7.52 -3.06 -9.32
C ARG A 34 -6.46 -3.97 -9.95
N SER A 35 -6.45 -5.23 -9.54
CA SER A 35 -5.44 -6.22 -9.94
C SER A 35 -5.96 -7.24 -10.95
N GLN A 36 -7.28 -7.35 -11.11
CA GLN A 36 -7.95 -8.27 -12.02
C GLN A 36 -9.04 -7.52 -12.83
N ASP A 37 -9.29 -7.99 -14.05
CA ASP A 37 -10.38 -7.50 -14.88
C ASP A 37 -11.73 -7.80 -14.22
N SER A 38 -12.71 -6.92 -14.43
CA SER A 38 -14.08 -7.10 -13.99
C SER A 38 -15.02 -6.32 -14.91
N GLU A 39 -16.33 -6.52 -14.75
CA GLU A 39 -17.36 -5.74 -15.44
C GLU A 39 -17.22 -4.22 -15.18
N HIS A 40 -16.72 -3.87 -13.99
CA HIS A 40 -16.52 -2.48 -13.56
C HIS A 40 -15.15 -1.89 -13.94
N GLY A 41 -14.39 -2.56 -14.82
CA GLY A 41 -13.17 -2.01 -15.41
C GLY A 41 -11.97 -2.97 -15.44
N LYS A 42 -10.95 -2.55 -16.17
CA LYS A 42 -9.71 -3.30 -16.44
C LYS A 42 -8.69 -3.22 -15.30
N ALA A 43 -7.92 -4.30 -15.13
CA ALA A 43 -6.79 -4.37 -14.22
C ALA A 43 -5.76 -3.27 -14.53
N ARG A 44 -5.06 -2.78 -13.49
CA ARG A 44 -3.94 -1.84 -13.64
C ARG A 44 -2.67 -2.59 -13.93
N VAL A 45 -1.81 -2.01 -14.77
CA VAL A 45 -0.47 -2.54 -14.98
C VAL A 45 0.45 -2.00 -13.89
N PHE A 46 0.91 -2.89 -13.01
CA PHE A 46 1.82 -2.54 -11.94
C PHE A 46 2.74 -3.70 -11.52
N LYS A 47 3.85 -3.37 -10.85
CA LYS A 47 4.78 -4.31 -10.19
C LYS A 47 5.07 -3.84 -8.78
N LEU A 48 4.97 -4.75 -7.81
CA LEU A 48 5.26 -4.50 -6.40
C LEU A 48 6.62 -5.14 -6.03
N ASN A 49 7.49 -4.37 -5.40
CA ASN A 49 8.73 -4.80 -4.74
C ASN A 49 8.52 -4.75 -3.22
N ALA A 50 7.98 -5.83 -2.65
CA ALA A 50 7.71 -5.93 -1.23
C ALA A 50 7.69 -7.40 -0.77
N THR A 51 8.02 -7.62 0.49
CA THR A 51 8.11 -8.96 1.08
C THR A 51 6.79 -9.34 1.75
N PRO A 52 6.16 -10.48 1.39
CA PRO A 52 4.99 -10.96 2.12
C PRO A 52 5.36 -11.32 3.56
N LYS A 53 4.43 -11.11 4.48
CA LYS A 53 4.53 -11.52 5.89
C LYS A 53 3.30 -12.32 6.30
N GLU A 54 3.32 -12.84 7.52
CA GLU A 54 2.23 -13.58 8.12
C GLU A 54 0.92 -12.77 8.04
N PRO A 55 -0.19 -13.40 7.63
CA PRO A 55 -1.47 -12.73 7.56
C PRO A 55 -1.95 -12.36 8.96
N ILE A 56 -2.62 -11.22 9.06
CA ILE A 56 -3.28 -10.81 10.30
C ILE A 56 -4.80 -10.77 10.12
N LEU A 57 -5.52 -10.88 11.23
CA LEU A 57 -6.96 -10.65 11.28
C LEU A 57 -7.21 -9.26 11.87
N VAL A 58 -7.95 -8.41 11.17
CA VAL A 58 -8.28 -7.06 11.60
C VAL A 58 -9.77 -6.98 11.89
N GLU A 59 -10.13 -6.55 13.09
CA GLU A 59 -11.51 -6.24 13.46
C GLU A 59 -11.95 -4.92 12.82
N ARG A 60 -13.14 -4.93 12.22
CA ARG A 60 -13.81 -3.77 11.61
C ARG A 60 -15.24 -3.69 12.13
N GLN A 61 -15.87 -2.53 11.96
CA GLN A 61 -17.28 -2.31 12.36
C GLN A 61 -18.28 -3.30 11.75
N GLY A 62 -17.92 -4.02 10.68
CA GLY A 62 -18.75 -5.02 10.00
C GLY A 62 -18.19 -6.45 10.04
N GLY A 63 -17.25 -6.76 10.93
CA GLY A 63 -16.68 -8.10 11.07
C GLY A 63 -15.16 -8.13 10.94
N HIS A 64 -14.62 -9.32 10.67
CA HIS A 64 -13.19 -9.57 10.61
C HIS A 64 -12.67 -9.58 9.16
N GLU A 65 -11.55 -8.91 8.93
CA GLU A 65 -10.87 -8.86 7.64
C GLU A 65 -9.50 -9.52 7.76
N ARG A 66 -9.25 -10.59 6.99
CA ARG A 66 -7.92 -11.19 6.91
C ARG A 66 -7.06 -10.39 5.91
N GLN A 67 -5.92 -9.90 6.37
CA GLN A 67 -4.99 -9.10 5.58
C GLN A 67 -3.68 -9.86 5.35
N TYR A 68 -3.38 -10.16 4.08
CA TYR A 68 -2.06 -10.64 3.66
C TYR A 68 -1.20 -9.43 3.34
N ARG A 69 -0.32 -9.06 4.28
CA ARG A 69 0.44 -7.81 4.24
C ARG A 69 1.78 -7.97 3.51
N PHE A 70 2.15 -6.95 2.77
CA PHE A 70 3.44 -6.80 2.11
C PHE A 70 4.22 -5.66 2.77
N HIS A 71 5.47 -5.92 3.09
CA HIS A 71 6.34 -5.02 3.84
C HIS A 71 7.49 -4.54 2.95
N CYS A 72 7.94 -3.31 3.17
CA CYS A 72 9.14 -2.76 2.52
C CYS A 72 10.32 -3.71 2.77
N PRO A 73 11.07 -4.12 1.73
CA PRO A 73 12.16 -5.07 1.90
C PRO A 73 13.33 -4.49 2.71
N ARG A 74 13.43 -3.16 2.79
CA ARG A 74 14.51 -2.47 3.52
C ARG A 74 14.16 -2.14 4.96
N CYS A 75 13.09 -1.37 5.20
CA CYS A 75 12.75 -0.90 6.56
C CYS A 75 11.65 -1.72 7.24
N THR A 76 11.12 -2.75 6.57
CA THR A 76 10.02 -3.59 7.07
C THR A 76 8.71 -2.86 7.36
N LEU A 77 8.53 -1.61 6.93
CA LEU A 77 7.24 -0.91 7.05
C LEU A 77 6.14 -1.64 6.24
N PRO A 78 4.93 -1.85 6.78
CA PRO A 78 3.80 -2.33 6.00
C PRO A 78 3.43 -1.33 4.90
N VAL A 79 3.51 -1.74 3.63
CA VAL A 79 3.27 -0.86 2.48
C VAL A 79 1.98 -1.19 1.73
N ALA A 80 1.59 -2.46 1.72
CA ALA A 80 0.38 -2.90 1.04
C ALA A 80 -0.24 -4.13 1.71
N TYR A 81 -1.46 -4.45 1.34
CA TYR A 81 -2.10 -5.71 1.69
C TYR A 81 -3.14 -6.12 0.64
N GLN A 82 -3.53 -7.39 0.66
CA GLN A 82 -4.66 -7.91 -0.12
C GLN A 82 -5.46 -8.92 0.72
N SER A 83 -6.66 -9.26 0.28
CA SER A 83 -7.57 -10.16 1.02
C SER A 83 -7.35 -11.65 0.73
N THR A 84 -6.52 -11.98 -0.25
CA THR A 84 -6.20 -13.34 -0.71
C THR A 84 -4.73 -13.68 -0.42
N PRO A 85 -4.36 -14.97 -0.23
CA PRO A 85 -2.97 -15.36 -0.03
C PRO A 85 -2.04 -14.85 -1.16
N PRO A 86 -0.76 -14.55 -0.89
CA PRO A 86 0.23 -14.28 -1.92
C PRO A 86 0.23 -15.38 -3.01
N PRO A 87 0.61 -15.05 -4.26
CA PRO A 87 1.37 -13.87 -4.69
C PRO A 87 0.51 -12.60 -4.81
N VAL A 88 1.19 -11.47 -5.03
CA VAL A 88 0.54 -10.19 -5.39
C VAL A 88 -0.36 -10.41 -6.61
N LYS A 89 -1.55 -9.77 -6.63
CA LYS A 89 -2.58 -9.89 -7.68
C LYS A 89 -3.42 -11.17 -7.67
N SER A 90 -3.30 -12.02 -6.65
CA SER A 90 -4.17 -13.20 -6.52
C SER A 90 -5.63 -12.85 -6.21
N GLY A 91 -5.90 -11.61 -5.77
CA GLY A 91 -7.25 -11.09 -5.52
C GLY A 91 -7.59 -9.89 -6.40
N PRO A 92 -8.85 -9.41 -6.34
CA PRO A 92 -9.34 -8.35 -7.24
C PRO A 92 -8.66 -6.99 -6.99
N PHE A 93 -8.17 -6.75 -5.77
CA PHE A 93 -7.54 -5.51 -5.37
C PHE A 93 -6.28 -5.74 -4.54
N LEU A 94 -5.29 -4.87 -4.77
CA LEU A 94 -4.18 -4.61 -3.86
C LEU A 94 -4.44 -3.26 -3.21
N TYR A 95 -4.33 -3.18 -1.88
CA TYR A 95 -4.55 -1.97 -1.12
C TYR A 95 -3.22 -1.42 -0.62
N ILE A 96 -2.92 -0.15 -0.94
CA ILE A 96 -1.73 0.55 -0.44
C ILE A 96 -2.09 1.30 0.82
N PHE A 97 -1.32 1.11 1.89
CA PHE A 97 -1.53 1.82 3.15
C PHE A 97 -1.40 3.34 2.95
N LYS A 98 -2.34 4.10 3.52
CA LYS A 98 -2.33 5.56 3.45
C LYS A 98 -1.03 6.08 4.08
N GLY A 99 -0.27 6.87 3.31
CA GLY A 99 0.97 7.49 3.78
C GLY A 99 2.19 6.58 3.80
N ALA A 100 2.08 5.32 3.37
CA ALA A 100 3.23 4.41 3.33
C ALA A 100 4.19 4.70 2.15
N LEU A 101 3.66 5.28 1.07
CA LEU A 101 4.40 5.59 -0.16
C LEU A 101 4.37 7.09 -0.48
N SER A 102 5.48 7.59 -1.03
CA SER A 102 5.64 8.94 -1.54
C SER A 102 5.80 8.92 -3.06
N GLN A 103 5.17 9.89 -3.73
CA GLN A 103 5.39 10.18 -5.15
C GLN A 103 6.49 11.22 -5.38
N VAL A 104 7.03 11.82 -4.31
CA VAL A 104 8.01 12.91 -4.43
C VAL A 104 9.41 12.31 -4.44
N GLN A 105 10.04 12.27 -5.61
CA GLN A 105 11.48 12.05 -5.72
C GLN A 105 12.20 13.29 -5.18
N GLY A 106 13.07 13.10 -4.18
CA GLY A 106 14.03 14.14 -3.78
C GLY A 106 13.57 15.19 -2.77
N GLN A 107 12.37 15.07 -2.16
CA GLN A 107 12.07 15.87 -0.96
C GLN A 107 11.81 14.97 0.25
N VAL A 108 12.64 15.16 1.27
CA VAL A 108 12.47 14.57 2.60
C VAL A 108 11.13 15.07 3.13
N PRO A 109 10.16 14.19 3.47
CA PRO A 109 8.98 14.62 4.18
C PRO A 109 9.42 15.33 5.45
N GLN A 110 8.92 16.55 5.70
CA GLN A 110 9.19 17.30 6.92
C GLN A 110 8.66 16.47 8.11
N MET A 111 9.51 15.62 8.67
CA MET A 111 9.22 14.93 9.92
C MET A 111 9.03 16.02 10.97
N HIS A 112 7.79 16.27 11.37
CA HIS A 112 7.49 17.10 12.51
C HIS A 112 7.90 16.33 13.77
N SER A 113 9.21 16.29 14.03
CA SER A 113 9.79 15.87 15.29
C SER A 113 9.50 16.96 16.33
N LYS A 114 8.37 16.83 17.02
CA LYS A 114 8.20 17.38 18.37
C LYS A 114 7.46 16.38 19.25
N MET A 115 8.10 15.24 19.49
CA MET A 115 7.88 14.50 20.74
C MET A 115 9.01 14.91 21.69
N ARG A 116 8.87 16.08 22.32
CA ARG A 116 9.71 16.44 23.48
C ARG A 116 9.29 15.52 24.61
N ILE A 117 10.14 14.54 24.93
CA ILE A 117 10.11 13.89 26.24
C ILE A 117 10.76 14.90 27.19
N SER A 118 9.96 15.66 27.92
CA SER A 118 10.46 16.36 29.12
C SER A 118 10.96 15.31 30.10
N ARG A 119 12.24 15.41 30.46
CA ARG A 119 12.74 14.92 31.74
C ARG A 119 12.69 16.07 32.72
#